data_AF-A0A8T5XGA8-F1
#
_entry.id   AF-A0A8T5XGA8-F1
#
_cell.length_a   1.000
_cell.length_b   1.000
_cell.length_c   1.000
_cell.angle_alpha   90.00
_cell.angle_beta   90.00
_cell.angle_gamma   90.00
#
_symmetry.space_group_name_H-M   'P 1'
#
loop_
_entity.id
_entity.type
_entity.pdbx_description
1 polymer ?
#
loop_
_entity_poly.entity_id
_entity_poly.type
_entity_poly.pdbx_seq_one_letter_code
_entity_poly.pdbx_strand_id
1 'polypeptide(L)'
;MKVKINLETKGFKCFYDLFNTKIILEKKDVGKLFDTPSYEKMIDLFGHNVGLTEKEQWIDLFYKAYKLYLSKNENSEEDPVKKSVVESVLWALNNFEYLNKHVDRIEEIISREDFMKNTLKYLPKINYDIEINIALYIFMYNACVEKGVVVLDASFATLLSDSQLNALLSHELHHYLKDNCQKPKEGYEEITNALFALENEGMADMCSFEDICFIYEYFV
;
A
#
# COMPACT_ATOMS: atom_id res chain seq x y z
N MET A 1 -8.41 10.44 -23.67
CA MET A 1 -7.91 10.01 -22.36
C MET A 1 -6.82 9.00 -22.58
N LYS A 2 -5.59 9.38 -22.24
CA LYS A 2 -4.46 8.48 -22.03
C LYS A 2 -4.36 8.20 -20.54
N VAL A 3 -4.02 6.96 -20.20
CA VAL A 3 -3.67 6.57 -18.84
C VAL A 3 -2.16 6.38 -18.82
N LYS A 4 -1.50 6.98 -17.84
CA LYS A 4 -0.07 6.82 -17.59
C LYS A 4 0.10 6.36 -16.16
N ILE A 5 0.69 5.17 -15.98
CA ILE A 5 1.00 4.63 -14.66
C ILE A 5 2.50 4.78 -14.42
N ASN A 6 2.86 5.50 -13.36
CA ASN A 6 4.23 5.60 -12.88
C ASN A 6 4.38 4.69 -11.65
N LEU A 7 5.17 3.62 -11.78
CA LEU A 7 5.49 2.73 -10.68
C LEU A 7 6.88 3.07 -10.10
N GLU A 8 6.93 3.43 -8.82
CA GLU A 8 8.16 3.74 -8.08
C GLU A 8 8.51 2.59 -7.12
N THR A 9 9.61 1.88 -7.38
CA THR A 9 10.08 0.75 -6.54
C THR A 9 11.26 1.10 -5.63
N LYS A 10 11.56 2.39 -5.47
CA LYS A 10 12.72 2.85 -4.67
C LYS A 10 12.58 2.46 -3.19
N GLY A 11 11.38 2.52 -2.64
CA GLY A 11 11.08 2.06 -1.27
C GLY A 11 11.47 0.60 -1.07
N PHE A 12 10.89 -0.30 -1.88
CA PHE A 12 11.26 -1.71 -1.91
C PHE A 12 12.78 -1.94 -2.07
N LYS A 13 13.44 -1.25 -3.01
CA LYS A 13 14.88 -1.42 -3.24
C LYS A 13 15.71 -1.03 -2.00
N CYS A 14 15.39 0.06 -1.33
CA CYS A 14 16.07 0.46 -0.10
C CYS A 14 15.93 -0.61 1.01
N PHE A 15 14.74 -1.22 1.14
CA PHE A 15 14.53 -2.34 2.06
C PHE A 15 15.39 -3.55 1.67
N TYR A 16 15.29 -3.97 0.40
CA TYR A 16 16.02 -5.13 -0.12
C TYR A 16 17.53 -4.97 0.08
N ASP A 17 18.10 -3.83 -0.29
CA ASP A 17 19.54 -3.57 -0.17
C ASP A 17 20.03 -3.60 1.28
N LEU A 18 19.24 -3.08 2.23
CA LEU A 18 19.61 -3.11 3.65
C LEU A 18 19.66 -4.55 4.20
N PHE A 19 18.62 -5.35 3.91
CA PHE A 19 18.48 -6.70 4.47
C PHE A 19 19.20 -7.78 3.63
N ASN A 20 19.65 -7.45 2.42
CA ASN A 20 20.51 -8.30 1.60
C ASN A 20 21.96 -8.31 2.10
N THR A 21 22.15 -8.71 3.34
CA THR A 21 23.47 -8.76 3.98
C THR A 21 23.66 -10.06 4.76
N LYS A 22 24.93 -10.45 4.91
CA LYS A 22 25.34 -11.59 5.73
C LYS A 22 25.65 -11.21 7.17
N ILE A 23 25.58 -9.91 7.50
CA ILE A 23 25.89 -9.38 8.83
C ILE A 23 24.59 -9.24 9.62
N ILE A 24 24.63 -9.54 10.92
CA ILE A 24 23.51 -9.26 11.83
C ILE A 24 23.39 -7.74 12.01
N LEU A 25 22.24 -7.19 11.63
CA LEU A 25 21.96 -5.76 11.73
C LEU A 25 21.72 -5.34 13.18
N GLU A 26 22.25 -4.19 13.58
CA GLU A 26 21.87 -3.51 14.80
C GLU A 26 20.69 -2.55 14.53
N LYS A 27 20.01 -2.07 15.59
CA LYS A 27 18.90 -1.13 15.46
C LYS A 27 19.29 0.13 14.66
N LYS A 28 20.52 0.62 14.85
CA LYS A 28 21.07 1.75 14.10
C LYS A 28 21.17 1.49 12.59
N ASP A 29 21.40 0.24 12.19
CA ASP A 29 21.47 -0.12 10.77
C ASP A 29 20.08 -0.14 10.15
N VAL A 30 19.06 -0.62 10.88
CA VAL A 30 17.65 -0.45 10.49
C VAL A 30 17.28 1.03 10.41
N GLY A 31 17.80 1.86 11.31
CA GLY A 31 17.66 3.33 11.25
C GLY A 31 18.07 3.94 9.91
N LYS A 32 19.11 3.40 9.25
CA LYS A 32 19.57 3.87 7.94
C LYS A 32 18.50 3.72 6.85
N LEU A 33 17.58 2.76 6.97
CA LEU A 33 16.45 2.64 6.05
C LEU A 33 15.58 3.90 6.10
N PHE A 34 15.29 4.36 7.31
CA PHE A 34 14.46 5.54 7.58
C PHE A 34 15.25 6.86 7.49
N ASP A 35 16.55 6.82 7.21
CA ASP A 35 17.34 7.96 6.74
C ASP A 35 17.26 8.12 5.20
N THR A 36 16.62 7.19 4.49
CA THR A 36 16.47 7.29 3.03
C THR A 36 15.28 8.19 2.65
N PRO A 37 15.38 8.98 1.57
CA PRO A 37 14.28 9.84 1.13
C PRO A 37 12.97 9.09 0.81
N SER A 38 13.05 7.80 0.43
CA SER A 38 11.87 6.98 0.15
C SER A 38 11.10 6.63 1.43
N TYR A 39 11.77 6.23 2.50
CA TYR A 39 11.09 5.92 3.76
C TYR A 39 10.70 7.16 4.56
N GLU A 40 11.42 8.27 4.44
CA GLU A 40 10.95 9.57 4.93
C GLU A 40 9.62 9.95 4.27
N LYS A 41 9.55 9.86 2.93
CA LYS A 41 8.31 10.07 2.16
C LYS A 41 7.20 9.10 2.59
N MET A 42 7.51 7.83 2.86
CA MET A 42 6.53 6.85 3.33
C MET A 42 5.92 7.26 4.67
N ILE A 43 6.73 7.68 5.64
CA ILE A 43 6.23 8.16 6.94
C ILE A 43 5.38 9.42 6.75
N ASP A 44 5.80 10.37 5.91
CA ASP A 44 5.07 11.61 5.64
C ASP A 44 3.72 11.41 4.92
N LEU A 45 3.58 10.31 4.18
CA LEU A 45 2.33 9.90 3.55
C LEU A 45 1.48 9.11 4.54
N PHE A 46 2.03 8.10 5.19
CA PHE A 46 1.22 7.08 5.84
C PHE A 46 1.21 7.17 7.38
N GLY A 47 2.26 7.70 8.00
CA GLY A 47 2.45 7.66 9.45
C GLY A 47 1.33 8.31 10.25
N HIS A 48 0.78 9.42 9.76
CA HIS A 48 -0.37 10.08 10.39
C HIS A 48 -1.64 9.23 10.38
N ASN A 49 -1.89 8.49 9.29
CA ASN A 49 -3.11 7.71 9.10
C ASN A 49 -3.21 6.53 10.07
N VAL A 50 -2.07 6.05 10.57
CA VAL A 50 -2.00 4.91 11.50
C VAL A 50 -1.47 5.27 12.88
N GLY A 51 -1.30 6.56 13.18
CA GLY A 51 -0.79 7.02 14.48
C GLY A 51 0.69 6.69 14.74
N LEU A 52 1.46 6.38 13.70
CA LEU A 52 2.91 6.14 13.73
C LEU A 52 3.63 7.30 13.04
N THR A 53 3.64 8.47 13.69
CA THR A 53 4.18 9.70 13.09
C THR A 53 5.67 9.89 13.31
N GLU A 54 6.23 9.22 14.32
CA GLU A 54 7.64 9.36 14.65
C GLU A 54 8.44 8.24 14.00
N LYS A 55 9.52 8.64 13.32
CA LYS A 55 10.49 7.72 12.71
C LYS A 55 10.97 6.62 13.66
N GLU A 56 11.20 6.94 14.92
CA GLU A 56 11.70 5.98 15.91
C GLU A 56 10.71 4.82 16.13
N GLN A 57 9.40 5.08 16.07
CA GLN A 57 8.37 4.04 16.20
C GLN A 57 8.50 3.00 15.08
N TRP A 58 8.73 3.45 13.84
CA TRP A 58 8.92 2.56 12.70
C TRP A 58 10.23 1.76 12.81
N ILE A 59 11.32 2.40 13.22
CA ILE A 59 12.60 1.73 13.47
C ILE A 59 12.42 0.62 14.51
N ASP A 60 11.71 0.90 15.60
CA ASP A 60 11.43 -0.08 16.65
C ASP A 60 10.65 -1.29 16.14
N LEU A 61 9.60 -1.08 15.34
CA LEU A 61 8.79 -2.16 14.79
C LEU A 61 9.57 -3.01 13.78
N PHE A 62 10.33 -2.38 12.89
CA PHE A 62 11.17 -3.09 11.92
C PHE A 62 12.28 -3.87 12.62
N TYR A 63 12.91 -3.27 13.63
CA TYR A 63 13.94 -3.96 14.41
C TYR A 63 13.34 -5.12 15.22
N LYS A 64 12.14 -4.96 15.79
CA LYS A 64 11.39 -6.04 16.44
C LYS A 64 11.15 -7.20 15.46
N ALA A 65 10.61 -6.93 14.28
CA ALA A 65 10.39 -7.94 13.24
C ALA A 65 11.69 -8.67 12.86
N TYR A 66 12.78 -7.93 12.68
CA TYR A 66 14.09 -8.51 12.39
C TYR A 66 14.60 -9.41 13.51
N LYS A 67 14.43 -9.03 14.78
CA LYS A 67 14.82 -9.88 15.92
C LYS A 67 13.96 -11.15 16.00
N LEU A 68 12.66 -11.05 15.74
CA LEU A 68 11.77 -12.21 15.63
C LEU A 68 12.24 -13.17 14.54
N TYR A 69 12.55 -12.64 13.34
CA TYR A 69 13.11 -13.42 12.23
C TYR A 69 14.36 -14.20 12.64
N LEU A 70 15.35 -13.54 13.26
CA LEU A 70 16.58 -14.20 13.71
C LEU A 70 16.34 -15.28 14.76
N SER A 71 15.39 -15.05 15.67
CA SER A 71 15.05 -15.97 16.75
C SER A 71 14.08 -17.09 16.33
N LYS A 72 13.45 -16.98 15.15
CA LYS A 72 12.35 -17.82 14.66
C LYS A 72 11.15 -17.85 15.61
N ASN A 73 10.88 -16.74 16.28
CA ASN A 73 9.74 -16.58 17.17
C ASN A 73 8.56 -15.95 16.43
N GLU A 74 7.36 -16.22 16.94
CA GLU A 74 6.12 -15.60 16.47
C GLU A 74 5.95 -14.18 17.01
N ASN A 75 5.17 -13.37 16.31
CA ASN A 75 4.82 -12.04 16.74
C ASN A 75 3.71 -12.08 17.80
N SER A 76 3.96 -11.50 18.98
CA SER A 76 3.00 -11.40 20.08
C SER A 76 2.46 -9.98 20.29
N GLU A 77 2.54 -9.11 19.29
CA GLU A 77 2.01 -7.75 19.35
C GLU A 77 0.48 -7.76 19.43
N GLU A 78 -0.09 -7.03 20.39
CA GLU A 78 -1.54 -6.97 20.60
C GLU A 78 -2.18 -5.81 19.83
N ASP A 79 -1.44 -4.71 19.64
CA ASP A 79 -1.87 -3.56 18.85
C ASP A 79 -1.97 -3.96 17.37
N PRO A 80 -3.18 -3.93 16.75
CA PRO A 80 -3.37 -4.45 15.39
C PRO A 80 -2.52 -3.75 14.33
N VAL A 81 -2.32 -2.43 14.45
CA VAL A 81 -1.51 -1.63 13.52
C VAL A 81 -0.06 -2.06 13.63
N LYS A 82 0.49 -2.05 14.85
CA LYS A 82 1.89 -2.46 15.08
C LYS A 82 2.11 -3.92 14.71
N LYS A 83 1.12 -4.77 14.97
CA LYS A 83 1.14 -6.19 14.60
C LYS A 83 1.27 -6.35 13.09
N SER A 84 0.45 -5.63 12.31
CA SER A 84 0.47 -5.65 10.85
C SER A 84 1.80 -5.17 10.27
N VAL A 85 2.40 -4.11 10.85
CA VAL A 85 3.76 -3.66 10.48
C VAL A 85 4.79 -4.77 10.70
N VAL A 86 4.80 -5.36 11.90
CA VAL A 86 5.77 -6.40 12.26
C VAL A 86 5.59 -7.65 11.39
N GLU A 87 4.35 -8.06 11.12
CA GLU A 87 4.05 -9.23 10.31
C GLU A 87 4.43 -9.04 8.84
N SER A 88 4.18 -7.87 8.24
CA SER A 88 4.62 -7.58 6.88
C SER A 88 6.14 -7.66 6.76
N VAL A 89 6.88 -7.01 7.67
CA VAL A 89 8.35 -7.04 7.65
C VAL A 89 8.87 -8.45 7.90
N LEU A 90 8.31 -9.18 8.87
CA LEU A 90 8.70 -10.54 9.19
C LEU A 90 8.46 -11.49 8.01
N TRP A 91 7.31 -11.36 7.33
CA TRP A 91 7.02 -12.13 6.12
C TRP A 91 8.03 -11.85 5.02
N ALA A 92 8.36 -10.58 4.79
CA ALA A 92 9.35 -10.19 3.78
C ALA A 92 10.72 -10.84 4.05
N LEU A 93 11.17 -10.83 5.31
CA LEU A 93 12.43 -11.44 5.73
C LEU A 93 12.41 -12.97 5.59
N ASN A 94 11.29 -13.62 5.93
CA ASN A 94 11.13 -15.07 5.77
C ASN A 94 11.11 -15.51 4.31
N ASN A 95 10.70 -14.64 3.39
CA ASN A 95 10.59 -14.91 1.95
C ASN A 95 11.63 -14.15 1.12
N PHE A 96 12.73 -13.71 1.74
CA PHE A 96 13.68 -12.76 1.16
C PHE A 96 14.22 -13.19 -0.21
N GLU A 97 14.52 -14.48 -0.38
CA GLU A 97 15.05 -15.05 -1.62
C GLU A 97 14.10 -14.90 -2.83
N TYR A 98 12.78 -14.80 -2.57
CA TYR A 98 11.75 -14.71 -3.60
C TYR A 98 11.17 -13.30 -3.76
N LEU A 99 11.59 -12.33 -2.93
CA LEU A 99 11.01 -10.98 -2.94
C LEU A 99 11.05 -10.32 -4.31
N ASN A 100 12.17 -10.36 -5.03
CA ASN A 100 12.26 -9.77 -6.37
C ASN A 100 11.28 -10.42 -7.35
N LYS A 101 11.13 -11.76 -7.32
CA LYS A 101 10.16 -12.46 -8.15
C LYS A 101 8.72 -12.05 -7.84
N HIS A 102 8.43 -11.81 -6.56
CA HIS A 102 7.11 -11.32 -6.15
C HIS A 102 6.85 -9.90 -6.63
N VAL A 103 7.85 -9.02 -6.55
CA VAL A 103 7.78 -7.67 -7.11
C VAL A 103 7.58 -7.72 -8.62
N ASP A 104 8.33 -8.54 -9.36
CA ASP A 104 8.16 -8.70 -10.81
C ASP A 104 6.71 -9.08 -11.17
N ARG A 105 6.09 -10.00 -10.41
CA ARG A 105 4.66 -10.33 -10.58
C ARG A 105 3.75 -9.12 -10.36
N ILE A 106 3.99 -8.34 -9.31
CA ILE A 106 3.20 -7.14 -9.01
C ILE A 106 3.35 -6.11 -10.14
N GLU A 107 4.57 -5.89 -10.64
CA GLU A 107 4.84 -5.01 -11.78
C GLU A 107 4.10 -5.49 -13.04
N GLU A 108 4.12 -6.78 -13.33
CA GLU A 108 3.38 -7.37 -14.45
C GLU A 108 1.87 -7.11 -14.32
N ILE A 109 1.28 -7.34 -13.14
CA ILE A 109 -0.15 -7.11 -12.91
C ILE A 109 -0.52 -5.64 -13.12
N ILE A 110 0.27 -4.72 -12.56
CA ILE A 110 0.06 -3.27 -12.72
C ILE A 110 0.19 -2.88 -14.21
N SER A 111 1.16 -3.44 -14.93
CA SER A 111 1.39 -3.13 -16.35
C SER A 111 0.28 -3.59 -17.30
N ARG A 112 -0.52 -4.57 -16.89
CA ARG A 112 -1.69 -5.04 -17.67
C ARG A 112 -2.87 -4.07 -17.58
N GLU A 113 -2.87 -3.21 -16.56
CA GLU A 113 -3.88 -2.17 -16.34
C GLU A 113 -5.32 -2.71 -16.23
N ASP A 114 -5.51 -3.98 -15.88
CA ASP A 114 -6.86 -4.57 -15.83
C ASP A 114 -7.72 -3.93 -14.74
N PHE A 115 -7.12 -3.55 -13.61
CA PHE A 115 -7.77 -2.74 -12.57
C PHE A 115 -8.35 -1.43 -13.11
N MET A 116 -7.71 -0.77 -14.09
CA MET A 116 -8.23 0.47 -14.70
C MET A 116 -9.60 0.26 -15.34
N LYS A 117 -9.77 -0.87 -16.05
CA LYS A 117 -11.04 -1.18 -16.73
C LYS A 117 -12.15 -1.35 -15.71
N ASN A 118 -11.84 -2.00 -14.59
CA ASN A 118 -12.78 -2.18 -13.48
C ASN A 118 -13.13 -0.84 -12.85
N THR A 119 -12.13 -0.02 -12.50
CA THR A 119 -12.32 1.30 -11.91
C THR A 119 -13.20 2.20 -12.79
N LEU A 120 -12.85 2.33 -14.08
CA LEU A 120 -13.51 3.26 -15.01
C LEU A 120 -14.95 2.87 -15.34
N LYS A 121 -15.34 1.60 -15.18
CA LYS A 121 -16.71 1.14 -15.40
C LYS A 121 -17.71 1.82 -14.47
N TYR A 122 -17.27 2.20 -13.27
CA TYR A 122 -18.13 2.74 -12.21
C TYR A 122 -17.96 4.24 -12.01
N LEU A 123 -17.05 4.89 -12.74
CA LEU A 123 -16.83 6.33 -12.64
C LEU A 123 -17.59 7.10 -13.74
N PRO A 124 -18.00 8.36 -13.48
CA PRO A 124 -18.47 9.27 -14.52
C PRO A 124 -17.45 9.40 -15.65
N LYS A 125 -17.90 9.78 -16.84
CA LYS A 125 -17.03 9.90 -18.02
C LYS A 125 -15.90 10.90 -17.78
N ILE A 126 -14.67 10.40 -17.66
CA ILE A 126 -13.45 11.20 -17.51
C ILE A 126 -12.97 11.66 -18.90
N ASN A 127 -12.79 12.97 -19.07
CA ASN A 127 -12.40 13.59 -20.35
C ASN A 127 -10.97 14.17 -20.35
N TYR A 128 -10.20 13.97 -19.28
CA TYR A 128 -8.80 14.37 -19.16
C TYR A 128 -7.88 13.15 -19.11
N ASP A 129 -6.58 13.35 -19.29
CA ASP A 129 -5.58 12.29 -19.18
C ASP A 129 -5.28 11.98 -17.71
N ILE A 130 -5.17 10.70 -17.36
CA ILE A 130 -4.98 10.25 -15.98
C ILE A 130 -3.52 9.86 -15.80
N GLU A 131 -2.84 10.47 -14.81
CA GLU A 131 -1.53 10.05 -14.35
C GLU A 131 -1.67 9.45 -12.95
N ILE A 132 -1.28 8.18 -12.79
CA ILE A 132 -1.39 7.42 -11.54
C ILE A 132 0.02 7.16 -11.05
N ASN A 133 0.29 7.54 -9.80
CA ASN A 133 1.56 7.27 -9.15
C ASN A 133 1.35 6.14 -8.14
N ILE A 134 2.07 5.03 -8.31
CA ILE A 134 2.06 3.90 -7.40
C ILE A 134 3.47 3.76 -6.82
N ALA A 135 3.59 3.67 -5.51
CA ALA A 135 4.87 3.53 -4.82
C ALA A 135 4.88 2.27 -3.97
N LEU A 136 5.86 1.41 -4.21
CA LEU A 136 5.97 0.08 -3.59
C LEU A 136 6.97 0.10 -2.43
N TYR A 137 6.52 -0.38 -1.27
CA TYR A 137 7.28 -0.43 -0.03
C TYR A 137 7.13 -1.78 0.67
N ILE A 138 7.93 -2.00 1.71
CA ILE A 138 7.63 -2.94 2.79
C ILE A 138 7.39 -2.08 4.02
N PHE A 139 6.18 -2.11 4.60
CA PHE A 139 5.81 -1.26 5.74
C PHE A 139 4.68 -1.82 6.59
N MET A 140 3.60 -2.37 6.03
CA MET A 140 2.41 -2.84 6.76
C MET A 140 1.52 -3.63 5.81
N TYR A 141 0.71 -4.59 6.27
CA TYR A 141 -0.27 -5.22 5.38
C TYR A 141 -1.40 -4.26 4.99
N ASN A 142 -1.11 -3.39 4.02
CA ASN A 142 -2.04 -2.36 3.58
C ASN A 142 -1.73 -1.81 2.19
N ALA A 143 -2.74 -1.19 1.60
CA ALA A 143 -2.60 -0.21 0.54
C ALA A 143 -3.39 1.05 0.93
N CYS A 144 -2.99 2.21 0.45
CA CYS A 144 -3.74 3.44 0.67
C CYS A 144 -3.44 4.48 -0.40
N VAL A 145 -4.32 5.47 -0.52
CA VAL A 145 -4.04 6.69 -1.27
C VAL A 145 -3.79 7.86 -0.34
N GLU A 146 -2.66 8.54 -0.54
CA GLU A 146 -2.37 9.79 0.15
C GLU A 146 -1.64 10.77 -0.79
N LYS A 147 -2.01 12.06 -0.73
CA LYS A 147 -1.39 13.13 -1.55
C LYS A 147 -1.21 12.77 -3.04
N GLY A 148 -2.18 12.05 -3.63
CA GLY A 148 -2.12 11.63 -5.03
C GLY A 148 -1.04 10.57 -5.32
N VAL A 149 -0.78 9.67 -4.37
CA VAL A 149 0.07 8.49 -4.54
C VAL A 149 -0.63 7.28 -3.94
N VAL A 150 -0.75 6.20 -4.70
CA VAL A 150 -1.12 4.87 -4.19
C VAL A 150 0.13 4.27 -3.54
N VAL A 151 0.11 4.09 -2.23
CA VAL A 151 1.17 3.42 -1.46
C VAL A 151 0.76 1.96 -1.31
N LEU A 152 1.61 1.05 -1.77
CA LEU A 152 1.33 -0.39 -1.76
C LEU A 152 2.43 -1.14 -1.02
N ASP A 153 2.05 -2.02 -0.09
CA ASP A 153 2.97 -2.94 0.55
C ASP A 153 3.19 -4.19 -0.33
N ALA A 154 4.44 -4.50 -0.63
CA ALA A 154 4.78 -5.63 -1.48
C ALA A 154 4.50 -6.99 -0.81
N SER A 155 4.67 -7.10 0.52
CA SER A 155 4.36 -8.35 1.24
C SER A 155 2.87 -8.63 1.14
N PHE A 156 2.05 -7.62 1.40
CA PHE A 156 0.60 -7.68 1.29
C PHE A 156 0.15 -8.07 -0.12
N ALA A 157 0.60 -7.31 -1.12
CA ALA A 157 0.25 -7.55 -2.53
C ALA A 157 0.65 -8.96 -3.00
N THR A 158 1.70 -9.54 -2.41
CA THR A 158 2.13 -10.89 -2.72
C THR A 158 1.17 -11.96 -2.19
N LEU A 159 0.57 -11.73 -1.04
CA LEU A 159 -0.38 -12.65 -0.42
C LEU A 159 -1.73 -12.68 -1.14
N LEU A 160 -1.98 -11.72 -2.03
CA LEU A 160 -3.19 -11.63 -2.83
C LEU A 160 -3.06 -12.37 -4.16
N SER A 161 -4.14 -13.03 -4.59
CA SER A 161 -4.28 -13.50 -5.96
C SER A 161 -4.30 -12.35 -6.97
N ASP A 162 -4.12 -12.64 -8.26
CA ASP A 162 -4.16 -11.61 -9.31
C ASP A 162 -5.50 -10.87 -9.33
N SER A 163 -6.62 -11.57 -9.08
CA SER A 163 -7.96 -10.96 -8.98
C SER A 163 -8.03 -9.99 -7.81
N GLN A 164 -7.62 -10.45 -6.62
CA GLN A 164 -7.63 -9.68 -5.39
C GLN A 164 -6.73 -8.44 -5.47
N LEU A 165 -5.56 -8.54 -6.10
CA LEU A 165 -4.68 -7.39 -6.28
C LEU A 165 -5.29 -6.36 -7.25
N ASN A 166 -5.92 -6.81 -8.35
CA ASN A 166 -6.62 -5.89 -9.25
C ASN A 166 -7.83 -5.23 -8.57
N ALA A 167 -8.55 -5.98 -7.74
CA ALA A 167 -9.63 -5.47 -6.90
C ALA A 167 -9.14 -4.37 -5.94
N LEU A 168 -8.08 -4.66 -5.17
CA LEU A 168 -7.47 -3.70 -4.25
C LEU A 168 -6.99 -2.44 -4.99
N LEU A 169 -6.26 -2.60 -6.09
CA LEU A 169 -5.80 -1.46 -6.89
C LEU A 169 -6.95 -0.64 -7.46
N SER A 170 -8.07 -1.28 -7.82
CA SER A 170 -9.27 -0.57 -8.28
C SER A 170 -9.92 0.21 -7.13
N HIS A 171 -9.97 -0.36 -5.93
CA HIS A 171 -10.47 0.30 -4.73
C HIS A 171 -9.64 1.57 -4.43
N GLU A 172 -8.31 1.44 -4.36
CA GLU A 172 -7.43 2.59 -4.14
C GLU A 172 -7.55 3.62 -5.25
N LEU A 173 -7.69 3.19 -6.50
CA LEU A 173 -7.81 4.13 -7.61
C LEU A 173 -9.13 4.92 -7.57
N HIS A 174 -10.21 4.38 -6.99
CA HIS A 174 -11.42 5.17 -6.73
C HIS A 174 -11.15 6.31 -5.74
N HIS A 175 -10.41 6.06 -4.66
CA HIS A 175 -9.97 7.11 -3.73
C HIS A 175 -9.05 8.14 -4.41
N TYR A 176 -8.11 7.68 -5.24
CA TYR A 176 -7.22 8.55 -6.01
C TYR A 176 -7.97 9.47 -6.98
N LEU A 177 -8.97 8.94 -7.68
CA LEU A 177 -9.72 9.70 -8.66
C LEU A 177 -10.77 10.60 -8.00
N LYS A 178 -11.25 10.27 -6.79
CA LYS A 178 -12.13 11.13 -5.98
C LYS A 178 -11.51 12.49 -5.70
N ASP A 179 -10.23 12.52 -5.32
CA ASP A 179 -9.51 13.78 -5.07
C ASP A 179 -9.34 14.66 -6.33
N ASN A 180 -9.51 14.06 -7.52
CA ASN A 180 -9.27 14.67 -8.82
C ASN A 180 -10.52 14.88 -9.68
N CYS A 181 -11.70 14.40 -9.26
CA CYS A 181 -12.96 14.59 -9.99
C CYS A 181 -13.60 15.98 -9.71
N GLN A 182 -14.50 16.43 -10.60
CA GLN A 182 -15.14 17.75 -10.50
C GLN A 182 -15.80 17.97 -9.12
N LYS A 183 -15.41 19.07 -8.46
CA LYS A 183 -16.05 19.52 -7.22
C LYS A 183 -17.56 19.74 -7.43
N PRO A 184 -18.40 19.51 -6.40
CA PRO A 184 -19.83 19.79 -6.48
C PRO A 184 -20.13 21.22 -6.94
N LYS A 185 -21.30 21.42 -7.54
CA LYS A 185 -21.82 22.78 -7.77
C LYS A 185 -22.09 23.45 -6.41
N GLU A 186 -21.71 24.72 -6.29
CA GLU A 186 -21.96 25.55 -5.10
C GLU A 186 -23.44 25.42 -4.65
N GLY A 187 -23.64 25.20 -3.35
CA GLY A 187 -24.97 25.08 -2.72
C GLY A 187 -25.55 23.67 -2.63
N TYR A 188 -24.93 22.66 -3.25
CA TYR A 188 -25.31 21.24 -3.13
C TYR A 188 -24.15 20.35 -2.66
N GLU A 189 -23.14 20.94 -2.04
CA GLU A 189 -21.89 20.28 -1.68
C GLU A 189 -22.11 19.07 -0.77
N GLU A 190 -22.96 19.19 0.26
CA GLU A 190 -23.22 18.10 1.20
C GLU A 190 -23.95 16.91 0.56
N ILE A 191 -24.96 17.16 -0.28
CA ILE A 191 -25.76 16.10 -0.92
C ILE A 191 -24.97 15.42 -2.05
N THR A 192 -24.20 16.19 -2.81
CA THR A 192 -23.39 15.66 -3.92
C THR A 192 -22.18 14.90 -3.39
N ASN A 193 -21.54 15.39 -2.31
CA ASN A 193 -20.47 14.65 -1.64
C ASN A 193 -21.00 13.40 -0.94
N ALA A 194 -22.19 13.43 -0.33
CA ALA A 194 -22.78 12.25 0.29
C ALA A 194 -23.20 11.18 -0.74
N LEU A 195 -23.83 11.57 -1.85
CA LEU A 195 -24.17 10.65 -2.94
C LEU A 195 -22.91 10.07 -3.59
N PHE A 196 -21.91 10.90 -3.86
CA PHE A 196 -20.65 10.46 -4.45
C PHE A 196 -19.79 9.64 -3.47
N ALA A 197 -19.87 9.87 -2.15
CA ALA A 197 -19.21 9.06 -1.13
C ALA A 197 -19.91 7.72 -0.92
N LEU A 198 -21.25 7.70 -0.90
CA LEU A 198 -22.05 6.46 -0.91
C LEU A 198 -21.82 5.66 -2.19
N GLU A 199 -21.66 6.35 -3.32
CA GLU A 199 -21.30 5.74 -4.60
C GLU A 199 -19.84 5.29 -4.62
N ASN A 200 -18.86 5.99 -4.06
CA ASN A 200 -17.45 5.57 -4.13
C ASN A 200 -17.05 4.55 -3.07
N GLU A 201 -17.41 4.71 -1.81
CA GLU A 201 -17.13 3.66 -0.79
C GLU A 201 -17.98 2.43 -1.12
N GLY A 202 -19.26 2.64 -1.44
CA GLY A 202 -20.15 1.58 -1.89
C GLY A 202 -19.74 0.92 -3.20
N MET A 203 -19.28 1.65 -4.22
CA MET A 203 -18.81 1.05 -5.48
C MET A 203 -17.41 0.47 -5.38
N ALA A 204 -16.48 1.07 -4.64
CA ALA A 204 -15.15 0.51 -4.41
C ALA A 204 -15.27 -0.81 -3.65
N ASP A 205 -16.18 -0.90 -2.68
CA ASP A 205 -16.49 -2.15 -1.99
C ASP A 205 -17.33 -3.09 -2.87
N MET A 206 -18.28 -2.61 -3.69
CA MET A 206 -19.08 -3.45 -4.60
C MET A 206 -18.31 -3.95 -5.85
N CYS A 207 -17.19 -3.32 -6.23
CA CYS A 207 -16.37 -3.76 -7.36
C CYS A 207 -15.85 -5.19 -7.18
N SER A 208 -15.71 -5.62 -5.93
CA SER A 208 -15.10 -6.88 -5.54
C SER A 208 -15.40 -7.20 -4.07
N PHE A 209 -16.67 -7.09 -3.66
CA PHE A 209 -17.07 -7.18 -2.25
C PHE A 209 -16.59 -8.46 -1.57
N GLU A 210 -16.66 -9.61 -2.25
CA GLU A 210 -16.18 -10.88 -1.69
C GLU A 210 -14.65 -10.91 -1.52
N ASP A 211 -13.90 -10.41 -2.50
CA ASP A 211 -12.43 -10.37 -2.46
C ASP A 211 -11.90 -9.35 -1.45
N ILE A 212 -12.56 -8.19 -1.33
CA ILE A 212 -12.20 -7.11 -0.39
C ILE A 212 -12.65 -7.46 1.03
N CYS A 213 -13.80 -8.09 1.23
CA CYS A 213 -14.20 -8.63 2.53
C CYS A 213 -13.19 -9.67 3.03
N PHE A 214 -12.74 -10.59 2.18
CA PHE A 214 -11.68 -11.54 2.57
C PHE A 214 -10.41 -10.82 3.02
N ILE A 215 -10.00 -9.78 2.29
CA ILE A 215 -8.82 -8.99 2.63
C ILE A 215 -8.97 -8.34 4.00
N TYR A 216 -10.10 -7.68 4.26
CA TYR A 216 -10.36 -7.05 5.56
C TYR A 216 -10.46 -8.07 6.69
N GLU A 217 -11.15 -9.20 6.50
CA GLU A 217 -11.29 -10.23 7.54
C GLU A 217 -9.97 -10.94 7.90
N TYR A 218 -9.05 -11.05 6.93
CA TYR A 218 -7.81 -11.80 7.12
C TYR A 218 -6.64 -10.93 7.58
N PHE A 219 -6.61 -9.65 7.21
CA PHE A 219 -5.45 -8.77 7.41
C PHE A 219 -5.70 -7.55 8.32
N VAL A 220 -6.96 -7.21 8.64
CA VAL A 220 -7.35 -6.06 9.49
C VAL A 220 -7.97 -6.55 10.80
#